data_AF-A0A9P5K3K6-F1
#
_entry.id   AF-A0A9P5K3K6-F1
#
_cell.length_a   1.000
_cell.length_b   1.000
_cell.length_c   1.000
_cell.angle_alpha   90.00
_cell.angle_beta   90.00
_cell.angle_gamma   90.00
#
_symmetry.space_group_name_H-M   'P 1'
#
loop_
_entity.id
_entity.type
_entity.pdbx_description
1 polymer ?
#
loop_
_entity_poly.entity_id
_entity_poly.type
_entity_poly.pdbx_seq_one_letter_code
_entity_poly.pdbx_strand_id
1 'polypeptide(L)'
;MQETRPQTLGFALGDSPIGLLAWFVEKLQSWVDVPEALSNDDIINLVMMHWIQGATPGLRFFREAFGDKREADKAFDGYLKVPTGVSIFPGEILPCPKDWAKQLANIIFWRQHEHGGHFPALECPDDLVNDIRKFLSSKEMRKVLAKHGK
;
A
#
# COMPACT_ATOMS: atom_id res chain seq x y z
N MET A 1 -16.79 8.32 1.48
CA MET A 1 -16.63 9.56 2.28
C MET A 1 -15.37 10.34 1.90
N GLN A 2 -14.18 9.69 1.91
CA GLN A 2 -12.91 10.35 1.61
C GLN A 2 -12.85 10.93 0.19
N GLU A 3 -13.44 10.24 -0.79
CA GLU A 3 -13.50 10.69 -2.19
C GLU A 3 -14.34 11.94 -2.41
N THR A 4 -15.32 12.23 -1.54
CA THR A 4 -16.35 13.25 -1.80
C THR A 4 -16.28 14.42 -0.81
N ARG A 5 -15.95 14.19 0.46
CA ARG A 5 -15.95 15.25 1.50
C ARG A 5 -14.75 15.10 2.45
N PRO A 6 -13.50 15.04 1.94
CA PRO A 6 -12.33 14.79 2.79
C PRO A 6 -12.08 15.89 3.82
N GLN A 7 -12.38 17.16 3.50
CA GLN A 7 -12.21 18.27 4.45
C GLN A 7 -13.16 18.18 5.65
N THR A 8 -14.44 17.87 5.40
CA THR A 8 -15.44 17.73 6.46
C THR A 8 -15.10 16.55 7.37
N LEU A 9 -14.74 15.41 6.78
CA LEU A 9 -14.31 14.24 7.54
C LEU A 9 -13.02 14.53 8.34
N GLY A 10 -12.06 15.23 7.74
CA GLY A 10 -10.80 15.58 8.38
C GLY A 10 -10.96 16.48 9.61
N PHE A 11 -11.92 17.41 9.60
CA PHE A 11 -12.25 18.19 10.79
C PHE A 11 -12.87 17.32 11.89
N ALA A 12 -13.80 16.43 11.55
CA ALA A 12 -14.42 15.54 12.53
C ALA A 12 -13.40 14.58 13.17
N LEU A 13 -12.52 13.98 12.36
CA LEU A 13 -11.48 13.07 12.86
C LEU A 13 -10.35 13.82 13.59
N GLY A 14 -10.11 15.09 13.26
CA GLY A 14 -9.11 15.93 13.91
C GLY A 14 -9.52 16.48 15.27
N ASP A 15 -10.81 16.39 15.64
CA ASP A 15 -11.33 16.90 16.92
C ASP A 15 -11.24 15.84 18.04
N SER A 16 -11.13 14.55 17.71
CA SER A 16 -11.07 13.46 18.68
C SER A 16 -10.00 12.42 18.33
N PRO A 17 -8.96 12.25 19.17
CA PRO A 17 -7.94 11.23 18.93
C PRO A 17 -8.51 9.80 19.04
N ILE A 18 -9.56 9.62 19.84
CA ILE A 18 -10.29 8.34 19.93
C ILE A 18 -11.09 8.10 18.65
N GLY A 19 -11.72 9.14 18.09
CA GLY A 19 -12.41 9.05 16.81
C GLY A 19 -11.47 8.67 15.65
N LEU A 20 -10.28 9.30 15.60
CA LEU A 20 -9.25 8.94 14.63
C LEU A 20 -8.73 7.52 14.85
N LEU A 21 -8.48 7.11 16.10
CA LEU A 21 -8.05 5.76 16.44
C LEU A 21 -9.08 4.71 15.98
N ALA A 22 -10.36 4.91 16.29
CA ALA A 22 -11.43 4.00 15.87
C ALA A 22 -11.49 3.87 14.33
N TRP A 23 -11.31 4.98 13.61
CA TRP A 23 -11.27 4.99 12.15
C TRP A 23 -10.13 4.15 11.56
N PHE A 24 -8.96 4.15 12.21
CA PHE A 24 -7.80 3.33 11.80
C PHE A 24 -7.97 1.86 12.20
N VAL A 25 -8.37 1.60 13.45
CA VAL A 25 -8.51 0.23 13.98
C VAL A 25 -9.51 -0.58 13.17
N GLU A 26 -10.61 0.01 12.70
CA GLU A 26 -11.56 -0.68 11.82
C GLU A 26 -10.86 -1.27 10.56
N LYS A 27 -9.94 -0.50 9.96
CA LYS A 27 -9.20 -0.94 8.78
C LYS A 27 -8.15 -1.98 9.12
N LEU A 28 -7.39 -1.76 10.20
CA LEU A 28 -6.40 -2.73 10.66
C LEU A 28 -7.05 -4.08 10.98
N GLN A 29 -8.20 -4.09 11.68
CA GLN A 29 -8.94 -5.33 11.96
C GLN A 29 -9.45 -6.05 10.70
N SER A 30 -9.75 -5.29 9.64
CA SER A 30 -10.31 -5.86 8.41
C SER A 30 -9.25 -6.28 7.38
N TRP A 31 -8.07 -5.66 7.41
CA TRP A 31 -7.07 -5.76 6.34
C TRP A 31 -5.76 -6.43 6.76
N VAL A 32 -5.57 -6.67 8.05
CA VAL A 32 -4.43 -7.43 8.60
C VAL A 32 -4.84 -8.90 8.70
N ASP A 33 -3.97 -9.78 8.24
CA ASP A 33 -4.08 -11.24 8.32
C ASP A 33 -3.35 -11.79 9.56
N VAL A 34 -2.25 -11.14 9.99
CA VAL A 34 -1.45 -11.52 11.16
C VAL A 34 -1.56 -10.44 12.26
N PRO A 35 -2.66 -10.40 13.04
CA PRO A 35 -2.94 -9.32 13.98
C PRO A 35 -1.92 -9.24 15.14
N GLU A 36 -1.27 -10.35 15.46
CA GLU A 36 -0.24 -10.45 16.50
C GLU A 36 1.06 -9.74 16.11
N ALA A 37 1.24 -9.44 14.82
CA ALA A 37 2.38 -8.69 14.32
C ALA A 37 2.34 -7.20 14.71
N LEU A 38 1.18 -6.69 15.14
CA LEU A 38 0.97 -5.30 15.53
C LEU A 38 0.71 -5.20 17.03
N SER A 39 1.61 -4.53 17.75
CA SER A 39 1.34 -4.16 19.13
C SER A 39 0.39 -2.97 19.22
N ASN A 40 -0.22 -2.77 20.40
CA ASN A 40 -1.01 -1.56 20.65
C ASN A 40 -0.18 -0.28 20.44
N ASP A 41 1.11 -0.30 20.77
CA ASP A 41 2.00 0.84 20.57
C ASP A 41 2.22 1.13 19.09
N ASP A 42 2.33 0.10 18.23
CA ASP A 42 2.45 0.29 16.77
C ASP A 42 1.20 0.98 16.20
N ILE A 43 0.02 0.54 16.64
CA ILE A 43 -1.26 1.13 16.24
C ILE A 43 -1.35 2.59 16.71
N ILE A 44 -1.03 2.85 17.98
CA ILE A 44 -1.04 4.21 18.53
C ILE A 44 -0.04 5.09 17.79
N ASN A 45 1.17 4.61 17.52
CA ASN A 45 2.20 5.36 16.80
C ASN A 45 1.73 5.73 15.38
N LEU A 46 1.14 4.78 14.65
CA LEU A 46 0.58 5.02 13.32
C LEU A 46 -0.51 6.11 13.36
N VAL A 47 -1.39 6.06 14.35
CA VAL A 47 -2.45 7.07 14.52
C VAL A 47 -1.86 8.43 14.92
N MET A 48 -0.87 8.45 15.81
CA MET A 48 -0.23 9.69 16.26
C MET A 48 0.52 10.42 15.14
N MET A 49 1.11 9.69 14.19
CA MET A 49 1.69 10.30 12.98
C MET A 49 0.67 11.12 12.18
N HIS A 50 -0.60 10.69 12.15
CA HIS A 50 -1.69 11.39 11.47
C HIS A 50 -2.35 12.44 12.38
N TRP A 51 -2.40 12.21 13.69
CA TRP A 51 -2.96 13.16 14.64
C TRP A 51 -2.14 14.45 14.72
N ILE A 52 -0.82 14.34 14.94
CA ILE A 52 0.07 15.48 15.17
C ILE A 52 0.15 16.39 13.94
N GLN A 53 0.15 15.81 12.74
CA GLN A 53 0.21 16.55 11.48
C GLN A 53 -1.16 17.06 11.02
N GLY A 54 -2.24 16.58 11.66
CA GLY A 54 -3.62 16.78 11.27
C GLY A 54 -4.16 15.66 10.37
N ALA A 55 -5.40 15.23 10.60
CA ALA A 55 -6.01 14.09 9.91
C ALA A 55 -6.37 14.35 8.42
N THR A 56 -6.52 15.60 8.02
CA THR A 56 -7.07 15.97 6.69
C THR A 56 -6.17 15.61 5.50
N PRO A 57 -4.83 15.82 5.52
CA PRO A 57 -3.97 15.60 4.36
C PRO A 57 -4.05 14.16 3.81
N GLY A 58 -4.05 13.15 4.68
CA GLY A 58 -4.16 11.74 4.26
C GLY A 58 -5.47 11.42 3.52
N LEU A 59 -6.57 12.11 3.87
CA LEU A 59 -7.88 11.89 3.25
C LEU A 59 -8.00 12.53 1.87
N ARG A 60 -7.25 13.62 1.60
CA ARG A 60 -7.35 14.37 0.33
C ARG A 60 -6.86 13.56 -0.86
N PHE A 61 -5.92 12.63 -0.65
CA PHE A 61 -5.47 11.72 -1.71
C PHE A 61 -6.64 11.04 -2.42
N PHE A 62 -7.63 10.54 -1.67
CA PHE A 62 -8.77 9.83 -2.25
C PHE A 62 -9.63 10.71 -3.15
N ARG A 63 -9.77 12.00 -2.82
CA ARG A 63 -10.49 12.95 -3.67
C ARG A 63 -9.78 13.19 -4.99
N GLU A 64 -8.46 13.34 -4.96
CA GLU A 64 -7.68 13.57 -6.20
C GLU A 64 -7.59 12.29 -7.04
N ALA A 65 -7.36 11.14 -6.40
CA ALA A 65 -7.19 9.86 -7.06
C ALA A 65 -8.51 9.29 -7.62
N PHE A 66 -9.59 9.31 -6.83
CA PHE A 66 -10.83 8.57 -7.13
C PHE A 66 -12.08 9.45 -7.19
N GLY A 67 -11.95 10.76 -6.97
CA GLY A 67 -13.05 11.70 -7.14
C GLY A 67 -13.41 11.91 -8.61
N ASP A 68 -14.04 13.05 -8.92
CA ASP A 68 -14.69 13.27 -10.23
C ASP A 68 -13.75 13.11 -11.44
N LYS A 69 -12.45 13.42 -11.27
CA LYS A 69 -11.43 13.30 -12.33
C LYS A 69 -10.83 11.90 -12.48
N ARG A 70 -11.00 11.04 -11.46
CA ARG A 70 -10.50 9.65 -11.42
C ARG A 70 -9.06 9.52 -11.91
N GLU A 71 -8.15 10.36 -11.41
CA GLU A 71 -6.75 10.42 -11.86
C GLU A 71 -6.02 9.08 -11.70
N ALA A 72 -6.42 8.24 -10.73
CA ALA A 72 -5.86 6.91 -10.55
C ALA A 72 -6.13 5.96 -11.73
N ASP A 73 -7.21 6.17 -12.49
CA ASP A 73 -7.52 5.32 -13.65
C ASP A 73 -6.42 5.43 -14.72
N LYS A 74 -5.75 6.59 -14.82
CA LYS A 74 -4.61 6.80 -15.73
C LYS A 74 -3.42 5.90 -15.42
N ALA A 75 -3.32 5.35 -14.21
CA ALA A 75 -2.26 4.39 -13.87
C ALA A 75 -2.40 3.07 -14.66
N PHE A 76 -3.59 2.80 -15.19
CA PHE A 76 -3.88 1.65 -16.05
C PHE A 76 -3.82 2.00 -17.54
N ASP A 77 -3.49 3.25 -17.89
CA ASP A 77 -3.31 3.66 -19.28
C ASP A 77 -1.94 3.21 -19.80
N GLY A 78 -1.96 2.16 -20.62
CA GLY A 78 -0.79 1.66 -21.32
C GLY A 78 -0.03 0.58 -20.56
N TYR A 79 1.19 0.31 -21.03
CA TYR A 79 2.02 -0.79 -20.54
C TYR A 79 3.29 -0.27 -19.86
N LEU A 80 3.50 -0.69 -18.62
CA LEU A 80 4.68 -0.33 -17.84
C LEU A 80 5.90 -1.14 -18.32
N LYS A 81 6.71 -0.51 -19.18
CA LYS A 81 7.88 -1.16 -19.82
C LYS A 81 9.05 -1.41 -18.88
N VAL A 82 9.15 -0.65 -17.79
CA VAL A 82 10.24 -0.81 -16.80
C VAL A 82 10.09 -2.15 -16.06
N PRO A 83 11.20 -2.84 -15.76
CA PRO A 83 11.09 -4.12 -15.06
C PRO A 83 10.41 -3.94 -13.70
N THR A 84 9.40 -4.76 -13.46
CA THR A 84 8.50 -4.66 -12.31
C THR A 84 8.52 -5.97 -11.53
N GLY A 85 8.56 -5.87 -10.21
CA GLY A 85 8.40 -6.99 -9.29
C GLY A 85 7.05 -6.89 -8.56
N VAL A 86 6.40 -8.02 -8.34
CA VAL A 86 5.13 -8.09 -7.60
C VAL A 86 5.24 -9.15 -6.50
N SER A 87 4.87 -8.77 -5.28
CA SER A 87 4.70 -9.66 -4.13
C SER A 87 3.23 -9.64 -3.72
N ILE A 88 2.57 -10.80 -3.81
CA ILE A 88 1.15 -10.98 -3.50
C ILE A 88 1.01 -11.65 -2.14
N PHE A 89 0.31 -10.98 -1.23
CA PHE A 89 -0.05 -11.48 0.09
C PHE A 89 -1.56 -11.84 0.09
N PRO A 90 -1.96 -12.93 0.75
CA PRO A 90 -3.32 -13.48 0.63
C PRO A 90 -4.42 -12.57 1.20
N GLY A 91 -4.13 -11.76 2.21
CA GLY A 91 -5.09 -10.81 2.80
C GLY A 91 -5.15 -9.43 2.11
N GLU A 92 -4.55 -9.28 0.93
CA GLU A 92 -4.70 -8.06 0.13
C GLU A 92 -6.17 -7.85 -0.27
N ILE A 93 -6.64 -6.61 -0.20
CA ILE A 93 -8.05 -6.22 -0.39
C ILE A 93 -8.47 -6.39 -1.85
N LEU A 94 -7.55 -6.08 -2.77
CA LEU A 94 -7.79 -6.13 -4.22
C LEU A 94 -6.66 -6.93 -4.90
N PRO A 95 -6.60 -8.26 -4.70
CA PRO A 95 -5.52 -9.06 -5.26
C PRO A 95 -5.65 -9.11 -6.78
N CYS A 96 -4.59 -8.70 -7.49
CA CYS A 96 -4.55 -8.73 -8.94
C CYS A 96 -4.03 -10.09 -9.43
N PRO A 97 -4.78 -10.84 -10.25
CA PRO A 97 -4.29 -12.08 -10.85
C PRO A 97 -3.04 -11.86 -11.70
N LYS A 98 -2.11 -12.83 -11.68
CA LYS A 98 -0.84 -12.75 -12.40
C LYS A 98 -0.98 -12.46 -13.89
N ASP A 99 -1.96 -13.08 -14.53
CA ASP A 99 -2.16 -12.93 -15.97
C ASP A 99 -2.70 -11.54 -16.34
N TRP A 100 -3.49 -10.92 -15.47
CA TRP A 100 -3.93 -9.53 -15.63
C TRP A 100 -2.78 -8.56 -15.40
N ALA A 101 -2.00 -8.77 -14.33
CA ALA A 101 -0.85 -7.93 -14.03
C ALA A 101 0.19 -7.93 -15.16
N LYS A 102 0.42 -9.08 -15.81
CA LYS A 102 1.32 -9.20 -16.98
C LYS A 102 0.84 -8.42 -18.21
N GLN A 103 -0.44 -8.15 -18.34
CA GLN A 103 -0.97 -7.31 -19.43
C GLN A 103 -0.70 -5.83 -19.20
N LEU A 104 -0.46 -5.43 -17.94
CA LEU A 104 -0.25 -4.03 -17.54
C LEU A 104 1.23 -3.68 -17.36
N ALA A 105 2.10 -4.64 -17.05
CA ALA A 105 3.50 -4.36 -16.74
C ALA A 105 4.50 -5.45 -17.19
N ASN A 106 5.76 -5.04 -17.35
CA ASN A 106 6.90 -5.91 -17.57
C ASN A 106 7.32 -6.60 -16.27
N ILE A 107 6.54 -7.59 -15.87
CA ILE A 107 6.75 -8.36 -14.64
C ILE A 107 7.89 -9.35 -14.84
N ILE A 108 9.02 -9.09 -14.18
CA ILE A 108 10.20 -9.96 -14.18
C ILE A 108 10.38 -10.74 -12.87
N PHE A 109 9.61 -10.37 -11.83
CA PHE A 109 9.58 -11.05 -10.55
C PHE A 109 8.14 -11.15 -10.06
N TRP A 110 7.74 -12.35 -9.64
CA TRP A 110 6.43 -12.62 -9.08
C TRP A 110 6.56 -13.57 -7.91
N ARG A 111 6.12 -13.15 -6.73
CA ARG A 111 6.03 -13.99 -5.55
C ARG A 111 4.61 -13.96 -5.00
N GLN A 112 4.13 -15.12 -4.56
CA GLN A 112 2.90 -15.26 -3.81
C GLN A 112 3.25 -15.90 -2.48
N HIS A 113 2.68 -15.38 -1.41
CA HIS A 113 2.91 -15.81 -0.02
C HIS A 113 1.70 -16.57 0.52
N GLU A 114 1.91 -17.31 1.62
CA GLU A 114 0.89 -18.13 2.26
C GLU A 114 0.18 -17.43 3.43
N HIS A 115 0.74 -16.31 3.90
CA HIS A 115 0.22 -15.49 4.99
C HIS A 115 0.56 -14.01 4.74
N GLY A 116 -0.11 -13.12 5.45
CA GLY A 116 0.06 -11.66 5.39
C GLY A 116 -1.07 -10.97 4.65
N GLY A 117 -1.38 -9.75 5.09
CA GLY A 117 -2.48 -8.94 4.60
C GLY A 117 -2.05 -7.75 3.73
N HIS A 118 -2.84 -6.69 3.82
CA HIS A 118 -2.64 -5.44 3.08
C HIS A 118 -1.39 -4.66 3.55
N PHE A 119 -0.89 -4.94 4.76
CA PHE A 119 0.25 -4.23 5.34
C PHE A 119 1.46 -5.16 5.51
N PRO A 120 2.02 -5.74 4.42
CA PRO A 120 3.07 -6.76 4.53
C PRO A 120 4.36 -6.24 5.17
N ALA A 121 4.62 -4.94 5.11
CA ALA A 121 5.75 -4.33 5.80
C ALA A 121 5.62 -4.35 7.33
N LEU A 122 4.40 -4.43 7.86
CA LEU A 122 4.11 -4.55 9.29
C LEU A 122 3.91 -6.02 9.69
N GLU A 123 3.24 -6.80 8.84
CA GLU A 123 2.85 -8.17 9.14
C GLU A 123 3.96 -9.20 8.85
N CYS A 124 4.64 -9.05 7.72
CA CYS A 124 5.61 -10.02 7.21
C CYS A 124 6.88 -9.31 6.69
N PRO A 125 7.55 -8.48 7.53
CA PRO A 125 8.64 -7.62 7.08
C PRO A 125 9.79 -8.40 6.44
N ASP A 126 10.15 -9.56 6.99
CA ASP A 126 11.23 -10.39 6.47
C ASP A 126 10.92 -10.95 5.08
N ASP A 127 9.68 -11.37 4.84
CA ASP A 127 9.24 -11.87 3.53
C ASP A 127 9.29 -10.76 2.47
N LEU A 128 8.78 -9.58 2.80
CA LEU A 128 8.83 -8.42 1.90
C LEU A 128 10.27 -7.99 1.61
N VAL A 129 11.13 -7.91 2.63
CA VAL A 129 12.55 -7.55 2.47
C VAL A 129 13.28 -8.60 1.62
N ASN A 130 13.01 -9.88 1.84
CA ASN A 130 13.61 -10.96 1.07
C ASN A 130 13.19 -10.90 -0.40
N ASP A 131 11.92 -10.58 -0.69
CA ASP A 131 11.44 -10.38 -2.05
C ASP A 131 12.11 -9.19 -2.74
N ILE A 132 12.24 -8.05 -2.06
CA ILE A 132 12.95 -6.87 -2.60
C ILE A 132 14.40 -7.24 -2.94
N ARG A 133 15.09 -7.95 -2.04
CA ARG A 133 16.48 -8.42 -2.27
C ARG A 133 16.56 -9.38 -3.45
N LYS A 134 15.63 -10.32 -3.58
CA LYS A 134 15.58 -11.27 -4.72
C LYS A 134 15.29 -10.56 -6.04
N PHE A 135 14.35 -9.62 -6.05
CA PHE A 135 14.06 -8.80 -7.23
C PHE A 135 15.29 -8.01 -7.68
N LEU A 136 15.94 -7.28 -6.78
CA LEU A 136 17.12 -6.46 -7.09
C LEU A 136 18.34 -7.31 -7.49
N SER A 137 18.46 -8.53 -6.98
CA SER A 137 19.54 -9.46 -7.34
C SER A 137 19.25 -10.29 -8.60
N SER A 138 18.05 -10.21 -9.17
CA SER A 138 17.71 -10.89 -10.42
C SER A 138 18.64 -10.48 -11.57
N LYS A 139 18.86 -11.39 -12.51
CA LYS A 139 19.76 -11.16 -13.65
C LYS A 139 19.28 -9.99 -14.50
N GLU A 140 17.99 -9.88 -14.68
CA GLU A 140 17.30 -8.83 -15.43
C GLU A 140 17.52 -7.47 -14.76
N MET A 141 17.29 -7.36 -13.44
CA MET A 141 17.54 -6.10 -12.72
C MET A 141 19.01 -5.72 -12.71
N ARG A 142 19.93 -6.67 -12.49
CA ARG A 142 21.37 -6.39 -12.54
C ARG A 142 21.81 -5.80 -13.88
N LYS A 143 21.25 -6.27 -15.00
CA LYS A 143 21.50 -5.68 -16.33
C LYS A 143 20.99 -4.25 -16.44
N VAL A 144 19.79 -3.98 -15.94
CA VAL A 144 19.20 -2.63 -15.94
C VAL A 144 20.03 -1.67 -15.08
N LEU A 145 20.40 -2.09 -13.86
CA LEU A 145 21.22 -1.31 -12.96
C LEU A 145 22.61 -1.05 -13.53
N ALA A 146 23.26 -2.04 -14.15
CA ALA A 146 24.57 -1.86 -14.78
C ALA A 146 24.54 -0.90 -15.99
N LYS A 147 23.40 -0.81 -16.70
CA LYS A 147 23.24 0.12 -17.83
C LYS A 147 23.07 1.59 -17.39
N HIS A 148 22.60 1.81 -16.16
CA HIS A 148 22.27 3.14 -15.64
C HIS A 148 23.17 3.58 -14.46
N GLY A 149 24.01 2.70 -13.93
CA GLY A 149 25.05 3.04 -12.97
C GLY A 149 26.22 3.73 -13.66
N LYS A 150 26.55 4.95 -13.23
CA LYS A 150 27.89 5.52 -13.39
C LYS A 150 28.85 4.84 -12.43
#